data_AF-A0A7J9YNI6-F1
#
_entry.id   AF-A0A7J9YNI6-F1
#
_cell.length_a   1.000
_cell.length_b   1.000
_cell.length_c   1.000
_cell.angle_alpha   90.00
_cell.angle_beta   90.00
_cell.angle_gamma   90.00
#
_symmetry.space_group_name_H-M   'P 1'
#
loop_
_entity.id
_entity.type
_entity.pdbx_description
1 polymer ?
#
loop_
_entity_poly.entity_id
_entity_poly.type
_entity_poly.pdbx_seq_one_letter_code
_entity_poly.pdbx_strand_id
1 'polypeptide(L)'
;MALAADFQELLDTLPEDWTDIVCDLRIADEDLYVDAAVLMAQVNAQPYSRAEWHWRINVAHSFGHAAAAETVKGTLALLDEQGIEGELIVRQVEQGRAEVVQMWGRPESVRREFRARRSL
;
A
#
# COMPACT_ATOMS: atom_id res chain seq x y z
N MET A 1 5.36 5.99 -19.61
CA MET A 1 5.66 4.58 -19.32
C MET A 1 4.40 3.98 -18.70
N ALA A 2 4.26 2.65 -18.67
CA ALA A 2 3.04 2.01 -18.20
C ALA A 2 3.05 1.94 -16.66
N LEU A 3 1.96 2.33 -16.00
CA LEU A 3 1.86 2.40 -14.53
C LEU A 3 2.18 1.06 -13.87
N ALA A 4 1.73 -0.04 -14.45
CA ALA A 4 2.01 -1.38 -13.91
C ALA A 4 3.48 -1.79 -14.01
N ALA A 5 4.18 -1.33 -15.05
CA ALA A 5 5.61 -1.58 -15.24
C ALA A 5 6.41 -0.74 -14.24
N ASP A 6 6.12 0.55 -14.15
CA ASP A 6 6.75 1.49 -13.21
C ASP A 6 6.58 1.02 -11.76
N PHE A 7 5.39 0.49 -11.43
CA PHE A 7 5.15 -0.08 -10.11
C PHE A 7 5.95 -1.36 -9.85
N GLN A 8 6.12 -2.24 -10.84
CA GLN A 8 6.96 -3.44 -10.67
C GLN A 8 8.43 -3.05 -10.47
N GLU A 9 8.95 -2.14 -11.29
CA GLU A 9 10.33 -1.66 -11.15
C GLU A 9 10.57 -1.08 -9.76
N LEU A 10 9.60 -0.30 -9.25
CA LEU A 10 9.62 0.22 -7.89
C LEU A 10 9.65 -0.91 -6.85
N LEU A 11 8.79 -1.92 -6.95
CA LEU A 11 8.79 -3.06 -6.02
C LEU A 11 10.15 -3.78 -6.03
N ASP A 12 10.78 -3.92 -7.19
CA ASP A 12 12.08 -4.57 -7.35
C ASP A 12 13.22 -3.80 -6.67
N THR A 13 13.01 -2.51 -6.34
CA THR A 13 13.98 -1.70 -5.57
C THR A 13 13.82 -1.81 -4.05
N LEU A 14 12.71 -2.38 -3.56
CA LEU A 14 12.42 -2.44 -2.13
C LEU A 14 13.23 -3.57 -1.45
N PRO A 15 13.64 -3.40 -0.17
CA PRO A 15 14.27 -4.48 0.59
C PRO A 15 13.32 -5.65 0.80
N GLU A 16 13.81 -6.90 0.76
CA GLU A 16 12.98 -8.12 0.85
C GLU A 16 12.01 -8.17 2.06
N ASP A 17 12.34 -7.49 3.16
CA ASP A 17 11.57 -7.49 4.41
C ASP A 17 10.61 -6.30 4.57
N TRP A 18 10.30 -5.57 3.50
CA TRP A 18 9.25 -4.55 3.50
C TRP A 18 7.88 -5.16 3.85
N THR A 19 7.07 -4.42 4.60
CA THR A 19 5.74 -4.89 5.05
C THR A 19 4.62 -4.23 4.27
N ASP A 20 4.63 -2.90 4.24
CA ASP A 20 3.61 -2.10 3.58
C ASP A 20 4.26 -0.85 2.96
N ILE A 21 3.74 -0.41 1.83
CA ILE A 21 4.10 0.87 1.20
C ILE A 21 2.86 1.72 1.00
N VAL A 22 3.09 3.03 0.91
CA VAL A 22 2.07 4.00 0.54
C VAL A 22 2.50 4.69 -0.74
N CYS A 23 1.65 4.62 -1.75
CA CYS A 23 1.85 5.30 -3.03
C CYS A 23 0.79 6.36 -3.25
N ASP A 24 1.14 7.44 -3.94
CA ASP A 24 0.18 8.37 -4.50
C ASP A 24 0.12 8.21 -6.02
N LEU A 25 -1.09 8.24 -6.57
CA LEU A 25 -1.37 8.18 -8.00
C LEU A 25 -2.03 9.48 -8.47
N ARG A 26 -1.56 10.00 -9.60
CA ARG A 26 -2.19 11.08 -10.36
C ARG A 26 -2.41 10.58 -11.79
N ILE A 27 -3.56 10.87 -12.38
CA ILE A 27 -3.80 10.61 -13.81
C ILE A 27 -3.57 11.89 -14.60
N ALA A 28 -3.15 11.76 -15.86
CA ALA A 28 -2.81 12.88 -16.70
C ALA A 28 -4.06 13.65 -17.20
N ASP A 29 -5.15 12.93 -17.44
CA ASP A 29 -6.43 13.48 -17.89
C ASP A 29 -7.50 13.35 -16.81
N GLU A 30 -7.90 14.49 -16.22
CA GLU A 30 -8.93 14.52 -15.18
C GLU A 30 -10.34 14.22 -15.69
N ASP A 31 -10.60 14.31 -16.99
CA ASP A 31 -11.91 13.94 -17.56
C ASP A 31 -12.19 12.43 -17.38
N LEU A 32 -11.13 11.63 -17.24
CA LEU A 32 -11.19 10.19 -16.99
C LEU A 32 -11.23 9.84 -15.48
N TYR A 33 -11.33 10.83 -14.59
CA TYR A 33 -11.27 10.62 -13.14
C TYR A 33 -12.31 9.61 -12.65
N VAL A 34 -13.54 9.68 -13.15
CA VAL A 34 -14.62 8.78 -12.71
C VAL A 34 -14.33 7.34 -13.15
N ASP A 35 -13.87 7.14 -14.38
CA ASP A 35 -13.54 5.81 -14.90
C ASP A 35 -12.34 5.22 -14.15
N ALA A 36 -11.30 6.02 -13.93
CA ALA A 36 -10.16 5.64 -13.10
C ALA A 36 -10.58 5.31 -11.67
N ALA A 37 -11.46 6.11 -11.05
CA ALA A 37 -11.93 5.89 -9.68
C ALA A 37 -12.65 4.54 -9.53
N VAL A 38 -13.43 4.12 -10.54
CA VAL A 38 -14.11 2.81 -10.54
C VAL A 38 -13.09 1.67 -10.48
N LEU A 39 -11.99 1.77 -11.24
CA LEU A 39 -10.92 0.78 -11.20
C LEU A 39 -10.17 0.83 -9.87
N MET A 40 -9.80 2.03 -9.40
CA MET A 40 -9.04 2.24 -8.18
C MET A 40 -9.79 1.83 -6.90
N ALA A 41 -11.12 1.77 -6.95
CA ALA A 41 -11.93 1.24 -5.85
C ALA A 41 -11.62 -0.23 -5.53
N GLN A 42 -11.16 -1.03 -6.51
CA GLN A 42 -10.83 -2.46 -6.32
C GLN A 42 -9.69 -2.67 -5.30
N VAL A 43 -8.80 -1.69 -5.18
CA VAL A 43 -7.66 -1.69 -4.24
C VAL A 43 -7.90 -0.76 -3.05
N ASN A 44 -9.14 -0.30 -2.87
CA ASN A 44 -9.54 0.64 -1.83
C ASN A 44 -8.65 1.89 -1.80
N ALA A 45 -8.31 2.42 -2.97
CA ALA A 45 -7.55 3.66 -3.07
C ALA A 45 -8.36 4.82 -2.49
N GLN A 46 -7.74 5.61 -1.62
CA GLN A 46 -8.38 6.69 -0.90
C GLN A 46 -8.28 7.96 -1.74
N PRO A 47 -9.41 8.52 -2.22
CA PRO A 47 -9.37 9.75 -3.01
C PRO A 47 -8.96 10.92 -2.13
N TYR A 48 -8.09 11.78 -2.65
CA TYR A 48 -7.78 13.06 -2.03
C TYR A 48 -8.85 14.09 -2.38
N SER A 49 -9.32 14.85 -1.38
CA SER A 49 -10.33 15.89 -1.62
C SER A 49 -9.76 17.20 -2.16
N ARG A 50 -8.50 17.52 -1.81
CA ARG A 50 -7.74 18.70 -2.27
C ARG A 50 -6.25 18.40 -2.19
N ALA A 51 -5.71 17.82 -3.24
CA ALA A 51 -4.28 17.60 -3.38
C ALA A 51 -3.91 17.67 -4.86
N GLU A 52 -2.62 17.86 -5.14
CA GLU A 52 -2.07 17.73 -6.49
C GLU A 52 -2.18 16.28 -7.01
N TRP A 53 -2.38 15.31 -6.10
CA TRP A 53 -2.51 13.88 -6.38
C TRP A 53 -3.97 13.45 -6.19
N HIS A 54 -4.38 12.40 -6.89
CA HIS A 54 -5.78 11.98 -6.93
C HIS A 54 -6.10 10.89 -5.92
N TRP A 55 -5.23 9.90 -5.75
CA TRP A 55 -5.44 8.80 -4.82
C TRP A 55 -4.21 8.48 -3.99
N ARG A 56 -4.45 8.08 -2.74
CA ARG A 56 -3.52 7.33 -1.90
C ARG A 56 -3.83 5.84 -2.00
N ILE A 57 -2.80 5.04 -2.22
CA ILE A 57 -2.88 3.59 -2.32
C ILE A 57 -2.01 3.01 -1.20
N ASN A 58 -2.62 2.25 -0.30
CA ASN A 58 -1.88 1.44 0.65
C ASN A 58 -1.68 0.05 0.03
N VAL A 59 -0.44 -0.43 0.06
CA VAL A 59 -0.06 -1.70 -0.55
C VAL A 59 0.62 -2.56 0.50
N ALA A 60 0.12 -3.78 0.69
CA ALA A 60 0.75 -4.78 1.54
C ALA A 60 1.65 -5.69 0.71
N HIS A 61 2.72 -6.18 1.33
CA HIS A 61 3.56 -7.22 0.76
C HIS A 61 2.85 -8.59 0.86
N SER A 62 3.49 -9.60 1.48
CA SER A 62 2.89 -10.92 1.74
C SER A 62 1.98 -10.96 2.98
N PHE A 63 2.03 -9.93 3.83
CA PHE A 63 1.24 -9.77 5.05
C PHE A 63 1.02 -8.27 5.30
N GLY A 64 -0.11 -7.88 5.90
CA GLY A 64 -0.44 -6.48 6.13
C GLY A 64 -1.95 -6.24 6.16
N HIS A 65 -2.36 -4.97 6.27
CA HIS A 65 -3.78 -4.56 6.31
C HIS A 65 -4.19 -3.69 5.13
N ALA A 66 -3.69 -4.03 3.93
CA ALA A 66 -3.92 -3.29 2.69
C ALA A 66 -4.09 -4.23 1.49
N ALA A 67 -4.28 -3.68 0.29
CA ALA A 67 -4.36 -4.47 -0.93
C ALA A 67 -3.01 -5.13 -1.24
N ALA A 68 -3.02 -6.39 -1.67
CA ALA A 68 -1.79 -7.10 -2.05
C ALA A 68 -1.11 -6.41 -3.24
N ALA A 69 0.22 -6.41 -3.26
CA ALA A 69 1.03 -5.81 -4.31
C ALA A 69 0.62 -6.29 -5.72
N GLU A 70 0.35 -7.59 -5.89
CA GLU A 70 -0.09 -8.16 -7.16
C GLU A 70 -1.47 -7.64 -7.59
N THR A 71 -2.39 -7.44 -6.63
CA THR A 71 -3.71 -6.86 -6.91
C THR A 71 -3.57 -5.39 -7.34
N VAL A 72 -2.73 -4.62 -6.66
CA VAL A 72 -2.45 -3.22 -7.00
C VAL A 72 -1.84 -3.13 -8.40
N LYS A 73 -0.83 -3.94 -8.70
CA LYS A 73 -0.24 -4.03 -10.03
C LYS A 73 -1.28 -4.37 -11.10
N GLY A 74 -2.15 -5.34 -10.84
CA GLY A 74 -3.23 -5.72 -11.75
C GLY A 74 -4.20 -4.58 -12.01
N THR A 75 -4.59 -3.82 -10.98
CA THR A 75 -5.44 -2.64 -11.14
C THR A 75 -4.76 -1.53 -11.95
N LEU A 76 -3.46 -1.29 -11.73
CA LEU A 76 -2.70 -0.34 -12.56
C LEU A 76 -2.63 -0.80 -14.03
N ALA A 77 -2.50 -2.10 -14.28
CA ALA A 77 -2.50 -2.64 -15.64
C ALA A 77 -3.86 -2.43 -16.35
N LEU A 78 -4.98 -2.47 -15.61
CA LEU A 78 -6.30 -2.13 -16.17
C LEU A 78 -6.40 -0.66 -16.57
N LEU A 79 -5.75 0.25 -15.83
CA LEU A 79 -5.65 1.66 -16.24
C LEU A 79 -4.86 1.78 -17.54
N ASP A 80 -3.70 1.10 -17.61
CA ASP A 80 -2.85 1.07 -18.81
C ASP A 80 -3.62 0.53 -20.03
N GLU A 81 -4.37 -0.58 -19.87
CA GLU A 81 -5.19 -1.18 -20.93
C GLU A 81 -6.31 -0.26 -21.43
N GLN A 82 -6.84 0.60 -20.55
CA GLN A 82 -7.84 1.61 -20.91
C GLN A 82 -7.23 2.91 -21.45
N GLY A 83 -5.90 3.00 -21.51
CA GLY A 83 -5.20 4.22 -21.95
C GLY A 83 -5.26 5.36 -20.94
N ILE A 84 -5.52 5.06 -19.66
CA ILE A 84 -5.52 6.05 -18.58
C ILE A 84 -4.09 6.21 -18.09
N GLU A 85 -3.38 7.19 -18.66
CA GLU A 85 -2.01 7.51 -18.29
C GLU A 85 -1.94 8.27 -16.95
N GLY A 86 -0.81 8.12 -16.26
CA GLY A 86 -0.61 8.78 -14.98
C GLY A 86 0.83 8.71 -14.47
N GLU A 87 1.00 9.20 -13.25
CA GLU A 87 2.24 9.19 -12.50
C GLU A 87 2.00 8.54 -11.13
N LEU A 88 2.96 7.73 -10.70
CA LEU A 88 2.96 7.04 -9.41
C LEU A 88 4.18 7.46 -8.61
N ILE A 89 4.02 7.75 -7.31
CA ILE A 89 5.13 8.04 -6.41
C ILE A 89 4.98 7.32 -5.08
N VAL A 90 6.09 6.78 -4.56
CA VAL A 90 6.13 6.23 -3.20
C VAL A 90 6.27 7.36 -2.20
N ARG A 91 5.41 7.35 -1.18
CA ARG A 91 5.44 8.29 -0.06
C ARG A 91 6.09 7.71 1.17
N GLN A 92 5.89 6.41 1.40
CA GLN A 92 6.32 5.75 2.61
C GLN A 92 6.60 4.28 2.32
N VAL A 93 7.65 3.76 2.93
CA VAL A 93 8.01 2.34 2.92
C VAL A 93 8.22 1.94 4.37
N GLU A 94 7.40 1.02 4.86
CA GLU A 94 7.58 0.41 6.16
C GLU A 94 8.39 -0.87 6.02
N GLN A 95 9.38 -1.01 6.89
CA GLN A 95 10.33 -2.13 6.91
C GLN A 95 10.47 -2.64 8.33
N GLY A 96 10.85 -3.91 8.43
CA GLY A 96 11.11 -4.54 9.71
C GLY A 96 9.83 -5.11 10.33
N ARG A 97 9.92 -6.39 10.70
CA ARG A 97 8.87 -7.05 11.46
C ARG A 97 8.91 -6.60 12.92
N ALA A 98 7.89 -5.87 13.36
CA ALA A 98 7.60 -5.78 14.78
C ALA A 98 6.97 -7.10 15.24
N GLU A 99 7.56 -7.74 16.25
CA GLU A 99 6.97 -8.96 16.81
C GLU A 99 5.58 -8.66 17.41
N VAL A 100 4.54 -9.29 16.86
CA VAL A 100 3.19 -9.21 17.40
C VAL A 100 2.98 -10.30 18.45
N VAL A 101 2.86 -9.90 19.71
CA VAL A 101 2.60 -10.82 20.82
C VAL A 101 1.13 -10.71 21.21
N GLN A 102 0.36 -11.79 21.02
CA GLN A 102 -1.06 -11.84 21.33
C GLN A 102 -1.32 -11.81 22.85
N MET A 103 -1.40 -10.59 23.40
CA MET A 103 -1.63 -10.32 24.83
C MET A 103 -3.09 -9.99 25.16
N TRP A 104 -3.98 -10.04 24.17
CA TRP A 104 -5.41 -9.86 24.38
C TRP A 104 -5.96 -10.96 25.30
N GLY A 105 -6.76 -10.59 26.31
CA GLY A 105 -7.30 -11.51 27.31
C GLY A 105 -6.28 -12.10 28.30
N ARG A 106 -4.97 -11.79 28.17
CA ARG A 106 -3.96 -12.26 29.13
C ARG A 106 -4.00 -11.43 30.42
N PRO A 107 -3.94 -12.07 31.61
CA PRO A 107 -3.93 -11.37 32.88
C PRO A 107 -2.64 -10.55 33.05
N GLU A 108 -2.69 -9.51 33.89
CA GLU A 108 -1.56 -8.59 34.10
C GLU A 108 -0.31 -9.29 34.66
N SER A 109 -0.45 -10.41 35.38
CA SER A 109 0.67 -11.24 35.82
C SER A 109 1.50 -11.77 34.65
N VAL A 110 0.85 -12.29 33.60
CA VAL A 110 1.51 -12.79 32.39
C VAL A 110 2.19 -11.66 31.63
N ARG A 111 1.55 -10.48 31.56
CA ARG A 111 2.13 -9.29 30.91
C ARG A 111 3.38 -8.79 31.63
N ARG A 112 3.36 -8.75 32.97
CA ARG A 112 4.52 -8.37 33.79
C ARG A 112 5.68 -9.36 33.67
N GLU A 113 5.38 -10.65 33.73
CA GLU A 113 6.38 -11.69 33.55
C GLU A 113 7.01 -11.63 32.16
N PHE A 114 6.19 -11.43 31.12
CA PHE A 114 6.67 -11.27 29.76
C PHE A 114 7.65 -10.09 29.62
N ARG A 115 7.33 -8.91 30.18
CA ARG A 115 8.24 -7.75 30.19
C ARG A 115 9.52 -8.03 30.95
N ALA A 116 9.42 -8.61 32.16
CA ALA A 116 10.56 -8.95 32.99
C ALA A 116 11.53 -9.92 32.30
N ARG A 117 11.01 -10.96 31.64
CA ARG A 117 11.82 -11.94 30.89
C ARG A 117 12.52 -11.33 29.67
N ARG A 118 11.98 -10.25 29.11
CA ARG A 118 12.50 -9.59 27.90
C ARG A 118 13.34 -8.34 28.18
N SER A 119 13.51 -7.95 29.45
CA SER A 119 14.20 -6.70 29.81
C SER A 119 13.58 -5.47 29.11
N LEU A 120 12.25 -5.46 28.98
CA LEU A 120 11.43 -4.36 28.43
C LEU A 120 10.79 -3.53 29.53
#